data_AF-A0A8I1J0N3-F1
#
_entry.id   AF-A0A8I1J0N3-F1
#
_cell.length_a   1.000
_cell.length_b   1.000
_cell.length_c   1.000
_cell.angle_alpha   90.00
_cell.angle_beta   90.00
_cell.angle_gamma   90.00
#
_symmetry.space_group_name_H-M   'P 1'
#
loop_
_entity.id
_entity.type
_entity.pdbx_description
1 polymer ?
#
loop_
_entity_poly.entity_id
_entity_poly.type
_entity_poly.pdbx_seq_one_letter_code
_entity_poly.pdbx_strand_id
1 'polypeptide(L)'
;MTPNQHLMTYTLNSGIKGTVDLTSKQVQEWIKAYRIGSKFVTVVGKQYFGLNPELVADFKVHNEYSEQREHIFIIQPVMEHKAVELDPLVEAYSQYKTLIQVECKCGASYIEESPHKRTKWSCKECNNIVFLDRKKGMVDTDKGKAWYMTNKYYVERQSN
;
A
#
# COMPACT_ATOMS: atom_id res chain seq x y z
N MET A 1 8.70 1.74 18.81
CA MET A 1 8.59 2.77 17.75
C MET A 1 8.52 4.12 18.45
N THR A 2 9.46 5.03 18.17
CA THR A 2 9.51 6.35 18.80
C THR A 2 8.49 7.29 18.15
N PRO A 3 7.48 7.81 18.88
CA PRO A 3 6.24 8.34 18.31
C PRO A 3 6.31 9.73 17.63
N ASN A 4 7.50 10.27 17.30
CA ASN A 4 7.66 11.67 16.90
C ASN A 4 8.47 11.90 15.61
N GLN A 5 8.56 10.90 14.71
CA GLN A 5 9.27 11.04 13.43
C GLN A 5 8.27 11.16 12.27
N HIS A 6 8.53 12.12 11.39
CA HIS A 6 7.76 12.42 10.18
C HIS A 6 8.66 12.22 8.96
N LEU A 7 8.13 11.56 7.94
CA LEU A 7 8.84 11.36 6.69
C LEU A 7 8.73 12.61 5.82
N MET A 8 9.85 13.27 5.54
CA MET A 8 9.92 14.36 4.56
C MET A 8 10.42 13.84 3.22
N THR A 9 9.66 14.08 2.16
CA THR A 9 10.08 13.87 0.77
C THR A 9 10.41 15.22 0.15
N TYR A 10 11.55 15.35 -0.51
CA TYR A 10 11.95 16.57 -1.22
C TYR A 10 12.37 16.25 -2.65
N THR A 11 12.14 17.21 -3.56
CA THR A 11 12.55 17.16 -4.96
C THR A 11 13.48 18.32 -5.21
N LEU A 12 14.69 18.03 -5.71
CA LEU A 12 15.64 19.06 -6.10
C LEU A 12 15.28 19.65 -7.47
N ASN A 13 15.82 20.83 -7.80
CA ASN A 13 15.65 21.47 -9.11
C ASN A 13 16.18 20.60 -10.27
N SER A 14 17.07 19.64 -9.99
CA SER A 14 17.52 18.63 -10.96
C SER A 14 16.50 17.51 -11.23
N GLY A 15 15.37 17.49 -10.51
CA GLY A 15 14.38 16.42 -10.54
C GLY A 15 14.71 15.22 -9.63
N ILE A 16 15.88 15.21 -8.98
CA ILE A 16 16.26 14.17 -8.03
C ILE A 16 15.35 14.24 -6.80
N LYS A 17 14.72 13.12 -6.46
CA LYS A 17 13.90 12.98 -5.25
C LYS A 17 14.69 12.31 -4.14
N GLY A 18 14.48 12.79 -2.92
CA GLY A 18 15.06 12.21 -1.71
C GLY A 18 14.04 12.16 -0.58
N THR A 19 14.30 11.31 0.41
CA THR A 19 13.47 11.14 1.59
C THR A 19 14.32 11.17 2.85
N VAL A 20 13.80 11.74 3.92
CA VAL A 20 14.48 11.82 5.22
C VAL A 20 13.47 11.79 6.36
N ASP A 21 13.76 11.00 7.40
CA ASP A 21 12.97 10.96 8.61
C ASP A 21 13.42 12.08 9.57
N LEU A 22 12.50 12.99 9.87
CA LEU A 22 12.76 14.15 10.72
C LEU A 22 11.84 14.13 11.93
N THR A 23 12.36 14.51 13.09
CA THR A 23 11.51 14.78 14.26
C THR A 23 10.62 16.01 14.02
N SER A 24 9.52 16.15 14.77
CA SER A 24 8.68 17.36 14.71
C SER A 24 9.48 18.66 14.87
N LYS A 25 10.51 18.66 15.74
CA LYS A 25 11.39 19.83 15.93
C LYS A 25 12.21 20.13 14.68
N GLN A 26 12.84 19.11 14.09
CA GLN A 26 13.64 19.24 12.88
C GLN A 26 12.81 19.66 11.67
N VAL A 27 11.54 19.25 11.59
CA VAL A 27 10.59 19.73 10.58
C VAL A 27 10.37 21.25 10.71
N GLN A 28 10.13 21.75 11.92
CA GLN A 28 9.94 23.19 12.14
C GLN A 28 11.21 23.98 11.80
N GLU A 29 12.38 23.45 12.15
CA GLU A 29 13.68 24.02 11.78
C GLU A 29 13.87 24.05 10.26
N TRP A 30 13.50 22.96 9.56
CA TRP A 30 13.50 22.91 8.09
C TRP A 30 12.58 23.96 7.48
N ILE A 31 11.31 24.04 7.91
CA ILE A 31 10.35 25.02 7.37
C ILE A 31 10.86 26.45 7.58
N LYS A 32 11.44 26.74 8.75
CA LYS A 32 12.06 28.04 9.03
C LYS A 32 13.23 28.31 8.11
N ALA A 33 14.15 27.35 7.95
CA ALA A 33 15.31 27.46 7.08
C ALA A 33 14.91 27.66 5.62
N TYR A 34 13.88 26.93 5.15
CA TYR A 34 13.33 27.04 3.81
C TYR A 34 12.75 28.43 3.52
N ARG A 35 11.96 28.98 4.45
CA ARG A 35 11.36 30.32 4.31
C ARG A 35 12.40 31.44 4.22
N ILE A 36 13.54 31.31 4.90
CA ILE A 36 14.59 32.33 4.91
C ILE A 36 15.74 32.05 3.94
N GLY A 37 15.68 30.94 3.18
CA GLY A 37 16.75 30.54 2.26
C GLY A 37 18.07 30.12 2.93
N SER A 38 18.03 29.68 4.20
CA SER A 38 19.24 29.28 4.94
C SER A 38 19.49 27.77 4.83
N LYS A 39 20.76 27.38 4.76
CA LYS A 39 21.15 25.96 4.73
C LYS A 39 20.66 25.24 5.97
N PHE A 40 19.95 24.14 5.77
CA PHE A 40 19.50 23.27 6.85
C PHE A 40 20.52 22.16 7.06
N VAL A 41 21.01 21.99 8.29
CA VAL A 41 21.91 20.89 8.67
C VAL A 41 21.42 20.30 9.98
N THR A 42 21.25 19.00 10.03
CA THR A 42 20.74 18.27 11.20
C THR A 42 21.37 16.89 11.30
N VAL A 43 21.14 16.20 12.42
CA VAL A 43 21.56 14.81 12.64
C VAL A 43 20.36 13.89 12.51
N VAL A 44 20.47 12.89 11.64
CA VAL A 44 19.46 11.83 11.45
C VAL A 44 20.12 10.49 11.76
N GLY A 45 19.65 9.83 12.83
CA GLY A 45 20.29 8.63 13.35
C GLY A 45 21.75 8.89 13.78
N LYS A 46 22.71 8.36 13.02
CA LYS A 46 24.16 8.54 13.25
C LYS A 46 24.85 9.38 12.16
N GLN A 47 24.09 9.97 11.24
CA GLN A 47 24.61 10.70 10.09
C GLN A 47 24.19 12.16 10.11
N TYR A 48 25.03 13.03 9.55
CA TYR A 48 24.66 14.41 9.28
C TYR A 48 23.89 14.47 7.96
N PHE A 49 22.76 15.16 8.00
CA PHE A 49 21.94 15.46 6.85
C PHE A 49 21.95 16.97 6.60
N GLY A 50 22.22 17.36 5.35
CA GLY A 50 22.23 18.76 4.94
C GLY A 50 21.37 18.96 3.69
N LEU A 51 20.62 20.06 3.66
CA LEU A 51 19.78 20.42 2.52
C LEU A 51 19.83 21.94 2.30
N ASN A 52 20.11 22.36 1.07
CA ASN A 52 20.05 23.76 0.67
C ASN A 52 18.65 24.08 0.12
N PRO A 53 17.85 24.96 0.78
CA PRO A 53 16.52 25.32 0.30
C PRO A 53 16.46 25.85 -1.13
N GLU A 54 17.48 26.60 -1.57
CA GLU A 54 17.51 27.19 -2.91
C GLU A 54 17.55 26.14 -4.03
N LEU A 55 17.96 24.91 -3.70
CA LEU A 55 18.04 23.80 -4.64
C LEU A 55 16.82 22.88 -4.59
N VAL A 56 15.87 23.15 -3.69
CA VAL A 56 14.66 22.35 -3.51
C VAL A 56 13.50 22.98 -4.28
N ALA A 57 12.96 22.24 -5.25
CA ALA A 57 11.81 22.66 -6.05
C ALA A 57 10.48 22.45 -5.31
N ASP A 58 10.36 21.33 -4.58
CA ASP A 58 9.17 20.96 -3.83
C ASP A 58 9.54 20.07 -2.64
N PHE A 59 8.78 20.14 -1.55
CA PHE A 59 8.90 19.21 -0.43
C PHE A 59 7.55 18.95 0.23
N LYS A 60 7.40 17.74 0.78
CA LYS A 60 6.21 17.27 1.50
C LYS A 60 6.62 16.60 2.78
N VAL A 61 6.01 16.99 3.89
CA VAL A 61 6.19 16.36 5.20
C VAL A 61 4.95 15.54 5.49
N HIS A 62 5.09 14.23 5.63
CA HIS A 62 4.00 13.34 6.01
C HIS A 62 3.79 13.46 7.53
N ASN A 63 2.90 14.37 7.93
CA ASN A 63 2.47 14.55 9.31
C ASN A 63 0.93 14.57 9.37
N GLU A 64 0.38 14.62 10.58
CA GLU A 64 -1.08 14.60 10.78
C GLU A 64 -1.80 15.82 10.19
N TYR A 65 -1.05 16.88 9.85
CA TYR A 65 -1.53 18.17 9.34
C TYR A 65 -1.21 18.38 7.85
N SER A 66 -0.58 17.42 7.18
CA SER A 66 -0.31 17.54 5.76
C SER A 66 -1.62 17.28 5.03
N GLU A 67 -2.19 18.35 4.47
CA GLU A 67 -3.49 18.45 3.80
C GLU A 67 -3.58 17.61 2.50
N GLN A 68 -2.94 16.44 2.46
CA GLN A 68 -3.05 15.42 1.43
C GLN A 68 -3.57 14.08 1.97
N ARG A 69 -4.25 14.10 3.13
CA ARG A 69 -5.21 13.02 3.48
C ARG A 69 -6.51 13.09 2.67
N GLU A 70 -6.69 14.11 1.83
CA GLU A 70 -7.61 14.02 0.71
C GLU A 70 -6.89 13.35 -0.47
N HIS A 71 -7.29 12.11 -0.78
CA HIS A 71 -6.81 11.27 -1.88
C HIS A 71 -5.37 10.73 -1.75
N ILE A 72 -5.22 9.67 -0.95
CA ILE A 72 -5.11 8.26 -1.41
C ILE A 72 -5.10 7.42 -0.13
N PHE A 73 -6.28 6.94 0.28
CA PHE A 73 -6.34 5.80 1.20
C PHE A 73 -5.83 4.59 0.43
N ILE A 74 -4.58 4.19 0.69
CA ILE A 74 -4.12 2.83 0.40
C ILE A 74 -4.96 1.93 1.30
N ILE A 75 -5.83 1.16 0.66
CA ILE A 75 -6.66 0.14 1.31
C ILE A 75 -5.71 -0.94 1.86
N GLN A 76 -5.34 -0.84 3.13
CA GLN A 76 -4.97 -1.99 3.94
C GLN A 76 -5.89 -2.01 5.16
N PRO A 77 -6.84 -2.96 5.25
CA PRO A 77 -7.66 -3.09 6.43
C PRO A 77 -6.85 -3.79 7.52
N VAL A 78 -6.35 -3.02 8.48
CA VAL A 78 -6.14 -3.55 9.83
C VAL A 78 -7.50 -3.44 10.52
N MET A 79 -8.11 -4.60 10.78
CA MET A 79 -9.32 -4.70 11.56
C MET A 79 -9.08 -4.15 12.96
N GLU A 80 -9.68 -3.02 13.30
CA GLU A 80 -10.06 -2.74 14.67
C GLU A 80 -11.52 -2.30 14.73
N HIS A 81 -12.26 -3.08 15.50
CA HIS A 81 -13.68 -2.98 15.72
C HIS A 81 -14.05 -1.61 16.29
N LYS A 82 -14.94 -0.88 15.61
CA LYS A 82 -15.97 -0.06 16.25
C LYS A 82 -17.09 0.22 15.25
N ALA A 83 -18.29 -0.21 15.64
CA ALA A 83 -19.53 -0.04 14.90
C ALA A 83 -19.88 1.44 14.79
N VAL A 84 -19.82 2.00 13.58
CA VAL A 84 -20.53 3.23 13.23
C VAL A 84 -20.96 3.12 11.77
N GLU A 85 -22.28 3.17 11.60
CA GLU A 85 -23.08 3.43 10.39
C GLU A 85 -22.44 3.13 9.02
N LEU A 86 -22.94 2.07 8.38
CA LEU A 86 -22.59 1.66 7.02
C LEU A 86 -22.98 2.74 6.01
N ASP A 87 -21.96 3.37 5.45
CA ASP A 87 -22.03 4.22 4.27
C ASP A 87 -22.67 3.43 3.08
N PRO A 88 -23.69 3.95 2.38
CA PRO A 88 -24.33 3.28 1.24
C PRO A 88 -23.35 2.90 0.11
N LEU A 89 -22.16 3.50 0.07
CA LEU A 89 -21.06 3.08 -0.81
C LEU A 89 -20.47 1.70 -0.44
N VAL A 90 -20.39 1.35 0.85
CA VAL A 90 -19.87 0.05 1.31
C VAL A 90 -20.79 -1.09 0.88
N GLU A 91 -22.10 -0.85 0.83
CA GLU A 91 -23.07 -1.78 0.25
C GLU A 91 -22.89 -1.95 -1.26
N ALA A 92 -22.56 -0.89 -2.00
CA ALA A 92 -22.27 -1.00 -3.43
C ALA A 92 -20.98 -1.78 -3.72
N TYR A 93 -19.94 -1.66 -2.88
CA TYR A 93 -18.68 -2.40 -3.05
C TYR A 93 -18.73 -3.84 -2.51
N SER A 94 -19.58 -4.14 -1.54
CA SER A 94 -19.75 -5.51 -1.02
C SER A 94 -20.42 -6.44 -2.04
N GLN A 95 -21.17 -5.90 -2.99
CA GLN A 95 -21.82 -6.64 -4.08
C GLN A 95 -20.85 -7.35 -5.04
N TYR A 96 -19.54 -7.04 -5.01
CA TYR A 96 -18.55 -7.60 -5.93
C TYR A 96 -17.50 -8.52 -5.28
N LYS A 97 -17.63 -8.83 -3.99
CA LYS A 97 -16.75 -9.80 -3.33
C LYS A 97 -17.02 -11.20 -3.88
N THR A 98 -15.97 -11.90 -4.29
CA THR A 98 -16.07 -13.27 -4.80
C THR A 98 -15.11 -14.18 -4.05
N LEU A 99 -15.53 -15.40 -3.75
CA LEU A 99 -14.66 -16.39 -3.11
C LEU A 99 -13.71 -17.00 -4.15
N ILE A 100 -12.47 -17.23 -3.74
CA ILE A 100 -11.46 -17.95 -4.52
C ILE A 100 -10.95 -19.14 -3.70
N GLN A 101 -10.82 -20.30 -4.35
CA GLN A 101 -10.13 -21.46 -3.79
C GLN A 101 -8.76 -21.55 -4.45
N VAL A 102 -7.71 -21.37 -3.66
CA VAL A 102 -6.32 -21.37 -4.13
C VAL A 102 -5.68 -22.72 -3.83
N GLU A 103 -5.13 -23.37 -4.84
CA GLU A 103 -4.29 -24.56 -4.72
C GLU A 103 -2.93 -24.34 -5.40
N CYS A 104 -1.90 -24.14 -4.59
CA CYS A 104 -0.54 -23.88 -5.08
C CYS A 104 0.29 -25.17 -5.12
N LYS A 105 1.26 -25.21 -6.05
CA LYS A 105 2.29 -26.25 -6.17
C LYS A 105 3.18 -26.39 -4.93
N CYS A 106 3.24 -25.36 -4.07
CA CYS A 106 3.94 -25.43 -2.79
C CYS A 106 3.18 -26.23 -1.72
N GLY A 107 1.99 -26.75 -2.03
CA GLY A 107 1.15 -27.49 -1.08
C GLY A 107 0.07 -26.64 -0.39
N ALA A 108 0.09 -25.31 -0.56
CA ALA A 108 -0.93 -24.44 0.03
C ALA A 108 -2.31 -24.66 -0.61
N SER A 109 -3.32 -24.90 0.22
CA SER A 109 -4.74 -25.00 -0.17
C SER A 109 -5.58 -24.17 0.80
N TYR A 110 -6.26 -23.13 0.31
CA TYR A 110 -7.08 -22.28 1.16
C TYR A 110 -8.18 -21.57 0.37
N ILE A 111 -9.21 -21.10 1.09
CA ILE A 111 -10.32 -20.33 0.55
C ILE A 111 -10.22 -18.89 1.06
N GLU A 112 -10.29 -17.92 0.15
CA GLU A 112 -10.13 -16.51 0.47
C GLU A 112 -11.15 -15.64 -0.29
N GLU A 113 -11.48 -14.48 0.29
CA GLU A 113 -12.30 -13.47 -0.39
C GLU A 113 -11.43 -12.60 -1.31
N SER A 114 -11.84 -12.49 -2.57
CA SER A 114 -11.25 -11.58 -3.53
C SER A 114 -12.18 -10.38 -3.74
N PRO A 115 -11.65 -9.13 -3.71
CA PRO A 115 -12.45 -7.93 -3.93
C PRO A 115 -13.15 -7.84 -5.30
N HIS A 116 -12.68 -8.64 -6.27
CA HIS A 116 -13.27 -8.78 -7.60
C HIS A 116 -12.72 -10.05 -8.26
N LYS A 117 -13.38 -10.54 -9.32
CA LYS A 117 -12.88 -11.69 -10.08
C LYS A 117 -11.53 -11.37 -10.75
N ARG A 118 -10.45 -11.96 -10.23
CA ARG A 118 -9.10 -11.87 -10.81
C ARG A 118 -8.76 -13.12 -11.62
N THR A 119 -7.89 -12.98 -12.62
CA THR A 119 -7.36 -14.11 -13.41
C THR A 119 -6.05 -14.66 -12.84
N LYS A 120 -5.39 -13.89 -11.98
CA LYS A 120 -4.11 -14.22 -11.34
C LYS A 120 -4.22 -13.90 -9.84
N TRP A 121 -3.57 -14.71 -9.01
CA TRP A 121 -3.46 -14.48 -7.58
C TRP A 121 -2.08 -14.92 -7.09
N SER A 122 -1.58 -14.30 -6.03
CA SER A 122 -0.30 -14.66 -5.42
C SER A 122 -0.54 -15.59 -4.24
N CYS A 123 0.12 -16.75 -4.22
CA CYS A 123 0.05 -17.64 -3.08
C CYS A 123 0.67 -16.99 -1.85
N LYS A 124 -0.05 -16.97 -0.71
CA LYS A 124 0.44 -16.36 0.55
C LYS A 124 1.69 -17.03 1.11
N GLU A 125 1.84 -18.34 0.89
CA GLU A 125 2.96 -19.12 1.46
C GLU A 125 4.26 -18.95 0.69
N CYS A 126 4.21 -18.91 -0.65
CA CYS A 126 5.41 -18.96 -1.49
C CYS A 126 5.52 -17.83 -2.53
N ASN A 127 4.55 -16.90 -2.55
CA ASN A 127 4.43 -15.81 -3.52
C ASN A 127 4.40 -16.24 -5.00
N ASN A 128 4.30 -17.54 -5.30
CA ASN A 128 4.10 -18.00 -6.67
C ASN A 128 2.72 -17.60 -7.18
N ILE A 129 2.67 -17.21 -8.45
CA ILE A 129 1.42 -16.87 -9.12
C ILE A 129 0.61 -18.14 -9.37
N VAL A 130 -0.65 -18.14 -8.95
CA VAL A 130 -1.69 -19.09 -9.33
C VAL A 130 -2.65 -18.44 -10.33
N PHE A 131 -3.24 -19.24 -11.21
CA PHE A 131 -4.08 -18.76 -12.30
C PHE A 131 -5.49 -19.33 -12.15
N LEU A 132 -6.48 -18.52 -12.53
CA LEU A 132 -7.88 -18.93 -12.56
C LEU A 132 -8.08 -20.07 -13.56
N ASP A 133 -8.52 -21.24 -13.08
CA ASP A 133 -8.91 -22.35 -13.94
C ASP A 133 -10.33 -22.17 -14.45
N ARG A 134 -10.43 -21.71 -15.70
CA ARG A 134 -11.73 -21.52 -16.36
C ARG A 134 -12.41 -22.84 -16.72
N LYS A 135 -11.66 -23.94 -16.89
CA LYS A 135 -12.22 -25.27 -17.21
C LYS A 135 -12.94 -25.83 -16.00
N LYS A 136 -12.36 -25.64 -14.81
CA LYS A 136 -12.98 -26.07 -13.55
C LYS A 136 -14.03 -25.07 -13.04
N GLY A 137 -13.85 -23.78 -13.30
CA GLY A 137 -14.85 -22.76 -12.99
C GLY A 137 -15.04 -22.51 -11.50
N MET A 138 -16.30 -22.41 -11.06
CA MET A 138 -16.65 -22.31 -9.64
C MET A 138 -16.77 -23.70 -9.02
N VAL A 139 -16.20 -23.89 -7.85
CA VAL A 139 -16.27 -25.09 -7.04
C VAL A 139 -17.06 -24.82 -5.77
N ASP A 140 -17.86 -25.79 -5.33
CA ASP A 140 -18.57 -25.69 -4.06
C ASP A 140 -17.57 -25.91 -2.91
N THR A 141 -17.57 -24.97 -1.97
CA THR A 141 -16.73 -25.03 -0.77
C THR A 141 -17.57 -24.83 0.48
N ASP A 142 -17.01 -25.11 1.66
CA ASP A 142 -17.66 -24.92 2.95
C ASP A 142 -18.11 -23.46 3.22
N LYS A 143 -17.56 -22.50 2.47
CA LYS A 143 -17.89 -21.07 2.54
C LYS A 143 -18.80 -20.60 1.39
N GLY A 144 -19.21 -21.49 0.49
CA GLY A 144 -19.98 -21.19 -0.70
C GLY A 144 -19.23 -21.44 -2.00
N LYS A 145 -19.77 -20.96 -3.13
CA LYS A 145 -19.16 -21.15 -4.45
C LYS A 145 -17.93 -20.27 -4.61
N ALA A 146 -16.78 -20.89 -4.88
CA ALA A 146 -15.50 -20.21 -5.03
C ALA A 146 -14.88 -20.46 -6.40
N TRP A 147 -14.22 -19.46 -6.98
CA TRP A 147 -13.45 -19.63 -8.21
C TRP A 147 -12.16 -20.40 -7.97
N TYR A 148 -11.91 -21.44 -8.76
CA TYR A 148 -10.73 -22.28 -8.58
C TYR A 148 -9.47 -21.65 -9.21
N MET A 149 -8.40 -21.55 -8.44
CA MET A 149 -7.11 -21.00 -8.85
C MET A 149 -5.98 -21.99 -8.57
N THR A 150 -5.16 -22.28 -9.57
CA THR A 150 -4.03 -23.20 -9.39
C THR A 150 -2.82 -22.88 -10.28
N ASN A 151 -1.67 -23.40 -9.89
CA ASN A 151 -0.46 -23.48 -10.71
C ASN A 151 0.16 -24.89 -10.71
N LYS A 152 -0.61 -25.93 -10.30
CA LYS A 152 -0.16 -27.32 -10.32
C LYS A 152 -0.05 -27.89 -11.74
N TYR A 153 -0.82 -27.36 -12.68
CA TYR A 153 -0.81 -27.72 -14.08
C TYR A 153 -0.98 -26.48 -14.97
N TYR A 154 -0.83 -26.67 -16.28
CA TYR A 154 -1.02 -25.60 -17.24
C TYR A 154 -2.49 -25.18 -17.29
N VAL A 155 -2.74 -23.91 -17.00
CA VAL A 155 -4.05 -23.26 -17.10
C VAL A 155 -3.99 -22.25 -18.23
N GLU A 156 -5.00 -22.23 -19.11
CA GLU A 156 -5.08 -21.31 -20.24
C GLU A 156 -5.11 -19.85 -19.76
N ARG A 157 -4.05 -19.11 -20.11
CA ARG A 157 -3.88 -17.69 -19.78
C ARG A 157 -4.36 -16.89 -20.99
N GLN A 158 -5.47 -16.17 -20.88
CA GLN A 158 -5.79 -15.18 -21.92
C GLN A 158 -4.79 -14.03 -21.82
N SER A 159 -4.03 -13.84 -22.89
CA SER A 159 -3.27 -12.63 -23.17
C SER A 159 -4.25 -11.59 -23.70
N ASN A 160 -4.71 -10.68 -22.85
CA ASN A 160 -5.30 -9.41 -23.29
C ASN A 160 -4.24 -8.33 -23.16
#